data_AF-A0A2S7IUD4-F1
#
_entry.id   AF-A0A2S7IUD4-F1
#
_cell.length_a   1.000
_cell.length_b   1.000
_cell.length_c   1.000
_cell.angle_alpha   90.00
_cell.angle_beta   90.00
_cell.angle_gamma   90.00
#
_symmetry.space_group_name_H-M   'P 1'
#
loop_
_entity.id
_entity.type
_entity.pdbx_description
1 polymer ?
#
loop_
_entity_poly.entity_id
_entity_poly.type
_entity_poly.pdbx_seq_one_letter_code
_entity_poly.pdbx_strand_id
1 'polypeptide(L)'
;MAANITLNIPDNASLHKKQVFQFEAAIDAGAGQLSTGSMLNISKAVGVQLVGGNGNALSVPVTIDQTNKQKGTASFQVVVGGNPPFIHFDMAINQEKAITHTFKPASAATVETNGSTQQIISVAPDKNQTPTNSQYTIQYTAKVTDDTGAAVQNYIIDWLQVSDFGLFDKTKIFIDATGGTYKTIKPIQNDPLRKTSIIRTATDANGNATIYIVATTQAVTAQLQLFENGYDSIDCSQLVIVDLQDETLGLSPATPEGTFTGDALNLSSIQGPDVLVNIQPYPNARDGDTIFVFFNKIYSSSFVWNTSIAPSYPAFFPKINAYTDTGTNAGKLNDLRYVVATGTGLLRTSESTAFKCIGAQGENKPLPHKIRNLPAPQVEDASDFVNADTIKNGLNIDINLTDLQVLAKKDDIIIVSIYLNGYDNDGNEIHHKYQSPKATLSDSDINNRIFNVKFNKDTLLGYNSSPEGNYGAFYAEYTLTRKATGKTGLSEFVEKLLDTVAPGNI
;
A
#
# COMPACT_ATOMS: atom_id res chain seq x y z
N MET A 1 -25.77 41.67 -15.05
CA MET A 1 -26.71 40.78 -15.79
C MET A 1 -26.21 39.37 -15.60
N ALA A 2 -27.08 38.43 -15.22
CA ALA A 2 -26.74 37.01 -15.16
C ALA A 2 -26.90 36.41 -16.57
N ALA A 3 -25.91 35.64 -17.01
CA ALA A 3 -26.04 34.79 -18.18
C ALA A 3 -26.56 33.42 -17.73
N ASN A 4 -27.73 33.03 -18.22
CA ASN A 4 -28.28 31.70 -17.99
C ASN A 4 -27.71 30.77 -19.05
N ILE A 5 -26.98 29.74 -18.63
CA ILE A 5 -26.43 28.73 -19.54
C ILE A 5 -27.12 27.39 -19.27
N THR A 6 -27.75 26.85 -20.31
CA THR A 6 -28.29 25.49 -20.32
C THR A 6 -27.43 24.63 -21.24
N LEU A 7 -26.86 23.57 -20.70
CA LEU A 7 -26.10 22.58 -21.45
C LEU A 7 -27.00 21.38 -21.77
N ASN A 8 -27.12 21.05 -23.06
CA ASN A 8 -27.70 19.80 -23.51
C ASN A 8 -26.61 18.73 -23.50
N ILE A 9 -26.79 17.70 -22.68
CA ILE A 9 -25.96 16.50 -22.75
C ILE A 9 -26.47 15.70 -23.96
N PRO A 10 -25.63 15.31 -24.93
CA PRO A 10 -26.09 14.53 -26.09
C PRO A 10 -26.78 13.25 -25.62
N ASP A 11 -27.95 12.90 -26.21
CA ASP A 11 -28.79 11.75 -25.83
C ASP A 11 -28.06 10.39 -25.85
N ASN A 12 -26.89 10.32 -26.46
CA ASN A 12 -26.08 9.11 -26.62
C ASN A 12 -24.95 9.00 -25.57
N ALA A 13 -24.74 10.01 -24.74
CA ALA A 13 -23.81 9.95 -23.63
C ALA A 13 -24.49 9.24 -22.47
N SER A 14 -24.46 7.91 -22.48
CA SER A 14 -24.91 7.10 -21.36
C SER A 14 -24.00 7.36 -20.14
N LEU A 15 -24.34 8.37 -19.34
CA LEU A 15 -23.68 8.71 -18.08
C LEU A 15 -24.11 7.72 -16.99
N HIS A 16 -23.77 6.44 -17.16
CA HIS A 16 -23.96 5.42 -16.12
C HIS A 16 -22.98 5.60 -14.95
N LYS A 17 -22.07 6.58 -15.03
CA LYS A 17 -21.05 6.90 -14.01
C LYS A 17 -21.06 8.41 -13.74
N LYS A 18 -20.88 8.79 -12.47
CA LYS A 18 -20.67 10.21 -12.10
C LYS A 18 -19.36 10.66 -12.75
N GLN A 19 -19.38 11.71 -13.55
CA GLN A 19 -18.19 12.23 -14.22
C GLN A 19 -17.90 13.65 -13.72
N VAL A 20 -16.63 13.97 -13.51
CA VAL A 20 -16.22 15.37 -13.37
C VAL A 20 -15.94 15.92 -14.74
N PHE A 21 -16.52 17.09 -14.98
CA PHE A 21 -16.32 17.84 -16.19
C PHE A 21 -15.58 19.13 -15.85
N GLN A 22 -14.55 19.40 -16.63
CA GLN A 22 -13.88 20.69 -16.61
C GLN A 22 -14.57 21.61 -17.62
N PHE A 23 -15.01 22.75 -17.13
CA PHE A 23 -15.57 23.82 -17.92
C PHE A 23 -14.56 24.95 -18.04
N GLU A 24 -14.38 25.44 -19.26
CA GLU A 24 -13.68 26.67 -19.54
C GLU A 24 -14.69 27.67 -20.09
N ALA A 25 -14.91 28.75 -19.33
CA ALA A 25 -15.75 29.86 -19.71
C ALA A 25 -14.87 30.93 -20.36
N ALA A 26 -15.12 31.23 -21.63
CA ALA A 26 -14.61 32.41 -22.30
C ALA A 26 -15.51 33.60 -21.97
N ILE A 27 -14.89 34.68 -21.53
CA ILE A 27 -15.55 35.89 -21.04
C ILE A 27 -15.22 37.03 -21.99
N ASP A 28 -16.25 37.76 -22.41
CA ASP A 28 -16.12 38.99 -23.18
C ASP A 28 -16.76 40.15 -22.41
N ALA A 29 -16.00 41.21 -22.20
CA ALA A 29 -16.43 42.47 -21.58
C ALA A 29 -17.21 43.36 -22.57
N GLY A 30 -17.31 42.96 -23.85
CA GLY A 30 -17.88 43.80 -24.90
C GLY A 30 -17.11 45.10 -25.06
N ALA A 31 -17.74 46.23 -24.72
CA ALA A 31 -17.11 47.55 -24.81
C ALA A 31 -16.22 47.89 -23.58
N GLY A 32 -16.28 47.11 -22.50
CA GLY A 32 -15.51 47.33 -21.27
C GLY A 32 -14.12 46.70 -21.26
N GLN A 33 -13.45 46.77 -20.11
CA GLN A 33 -12.20 46.04 -19.82
C GLN A 33 -12.36 45.24 -18.53
N LEU A 34 -11.85 44.01 -18.53
CA LEU A 34 -11.77 43.20 -17.32
C LEU A 34 -10.70 43.79 -16.39
N SER A 35 -11.03 43.89 -15.11
CA SER A 35 -10.12 44.41 -14.08
C SER A 35 -9.34 43.28 -13.40
N THR A 36 -8.08 43.53 -13.04
CA THR A 36 -7.30 42.58 -12.26
C THR A 36 -8.04 42.21 -10.97
N GLY A 37 -8.22 40.91 -10.72
CA GLY A 37 -9.03 40.41 -9.61
C GLY A 37 -10.51 40.18 -9.95
N SER A 38 -10.91 40.29 -11.22
CA SER A 38 -12.26 39.90 -11.67
C SER A 38 -12.54 38.44 -11.32
N MET A 39 -13.73 38.19 -10.77
CA MET A 39 -14.21 36.86 -10.38
C MET A 39 -15.47 36.50 -11.18
N LEU A 40 -15.51 35.29 -11.72
CA LEU A 40 -16.70 34.65 -12.23
C LEU A 40 -17.47 34.03 -11.06
N ASN A 41 -18.67 34.54 -10.78
CA ASN A 41 -19.55 33.96 -9.77
C ASN A 41 -20.55 33.02 -10.43
N ILE A 42 -20.64 31.81 -9.90
CA ILE A 42 -21.59 30.77 -10.29
C ILE A 42 -22.53 30.62 -9.11
N SER A 43 -23.82 30.92 -9.27
CA SER A 43 -24.77 31.07 -8.15
C SER A 43 -25.90 30.03 -8.10
N LYS A 44 -25.94 29.09 -9.05
CA LYS A 44 -26.91 27.99 -9.04
C LYS A 44 -26.44 26.88 -9.96
N ALA A 45 -26.28 25.69 -9.41
CA ALA A 45 -25.96 24.46 -10.12
C ALA A 45 -27.09 23.46 -9.84
N VAL A 46 -27.90 23.12 -10.84
CA VAL A 46 -28.97 22.11 -10.72
C VAL A 46 -28.49 20.82 -11.37
N GLY A 47 -28.54 19.72 -10.62
CA GLY A 47 -28.11 18.39 -11.09
C GLY A 47 -26.59 18.15 -11.04
N VAL A 48 -25.81 19.13 -10.57
CA VAL A 48 -24.34 19.06 -10.47
C VAL A 48 -23.85 19.69 -9.17
N GLN A 49 -22.68 19.24 -8.70
CA GLN A 49 -21.99 19.83 -7.55
C GLN A 49 -20.76 20.60 -8.04
N LEU A 50 -20.61 21.86 -7.63
CA LEU A 50 -19.44 22.67 -7.99
C LEU A 50 -18.25 22.26 -7.13
N VAL A 51 -17.11 21.96 -7.76
CA VAL A 51 -15.87 21.59 -7.06
C VAL A 51 -15.24 22.86 -6.46
N GLY A 52 -14.95 22.84 -5.16
CA GLY A 52 -14.33 23.97 -4.44
C GLY A 52 -15.30 25.06 -3.97
N GLY A 53 -16.61 24.87 -4.14
CA GLY A 53 -17.66 25.81 -3.71
C GLY A 53 -18.44 25.38 -2.46
N ASN A 54 -19.27 26.26 -1.92
CA ASN A 54 -20.23 25.93 -0.84
C ASN A 54 -21.51 25.31 -1.43
N GLY A 55 -21.41 24.07 -1.90
CA GLY A 55 -22.53 23.33 -2.50
C GLY A 55 -22.87 23.81 -3.91
N ASN A 56 -23.68 24.87 -4.02
CA ASN A 56 -24.28 25.33 -5.29
C ASN A 56 -23.70 26.64 -5.81
N ALA A 57 -22.72 27.22 -5.12
CA ALA A 57 -22.08 28.47 -5.51
C ALA A 57 -20.55 28.38 -5.48
N LEU A 58 -19.91 28.97 -6.49
CA LEU A 58 -18.45 29.02 -6.67
C LEU A 58 -18.03 30.37 -7.25
N SER A 59 -16.93 30.93 -6.76
CA SER A 59 -16.30 32.12 -7.33
C SER A 59 -14.93 31.73 -7.87
N VAL A 60 -14.69 31.97 -9.16
CA VAL A 60 -13.50 31.52 -9.88
C VAL A 60 -12.75 32.74 -10.41
N PRO A 61 -11.42 32.85 -10.22
CA PRO A 61 -10.66 33.95 -10.79
C PRO A 61 -10.67 33.91 -12.32
N VAL A 62 -10.81 35.09 -12.93
CA VAL A 62 -10.72 35.26 -14.37
C VAL A 62 -9.27 35.54 -14.78
N THR A 63 -8.74 34.72 -15.67
CA THR A 63 -7.45 34.97 -16.33
C THR A 63 -7.68 35.92 -17.50
N ILE A 64 -7.16 37.14 -17.40
CA ILE A 64 -7.33 38.18 -18.44
C ILE A 64 -6.34 37.94 -19.57
N ASP A 65 -6.83 37.99 -20.81
CA ASP A 65 -5.99 38.02 -22.00
C ASP A 65 -5.20 39.33 -22.02
N GLN A 66 -3.87 39.23 -21.92
CA GLN A 66 -2.98 40.39 -21.87
C GLN A 66 -2.94 41.16 -23.19
N THR A 67 -3.28 40.51 -24.31
CA THR A 67 -3.32 41.11 -25.64
C THR A 67 -4.67 41.76 -25.95
N ASN A 68 -5.73 41.31 -25.27
CA ASN A 68 -7.06 41.89 -25.36
C ASN A 68 -7.73 41.90 -23.98
N LYS A 69 -7.59 43.01 -23.26
CA LYS A 69 -8.15 43.18 -21.90
C LYS A 69 -9.67 43.11 -21.82
N GLN A 70 -10.36 43.03 -22.96
CA GLN A 70 -11.81 42.80 -23.02
C GLN A 70 -12.14 41.30 -22.91
N LYS A 71 -11.14 40.41 -23.01
CA LYS A 71 -11.33 38.97 -23.01
C LYS A 71 -10.64 38.32 -21.82
N GLY A 72 -11.21 37.22 -21.35
CA GLY A 72 -10.61 36.40 -20.32
C GLY A 72 -11.16 34.98 -20.31
N THR A 73 -10.54 34.11 -19.53
CA THR A 73 -10.98 32.74 -19.32
C THR A 73 -11.11 32.43 -17.84
N ALA A 74 -12.10 31.63 -17.48
CA ALA A 74 -12.24 31.08 -16.14
C ALA A 74 -12.51 29.58 -16.24
N SER A 75 -11.78 28.79 -15.47
CA SER A 75 -11.90 27.33 -15.48
C SER A 75 -12.46 26.83 -14.16
N PHE A 76 -13.50 26.01 -14.23
CA PHE A 76 -14.12 25.39 -13.06
C PHE A 76 -14.51 23.96 -13.34
N GLN A 77 -14.69 23.19 -12.28
CA GLN A 77 -15.06 21.78 -12.38
C GLN A 77 -16.41 21.54 -11.71
N VAL A 78 -17.19 20.64 -12.28
CA VAL A 78 -18.45 20.18 -11.70
C VAL A 78 -18.51 18.67 -11.69
N VAL A 79 -19.11 18.10 -10.66
CA VAL A 79 -19.45 16.68 -10.56
C VAL A 79 -20.89 16.52 -11.01
N VAL A 80 -21.14 15.74 -12.05
CA VAL A 80 -22.51 15.42 -12.49
C VAL A 80 -22.94 14.11 -11.84
N GLY A 81 -24.04 14.15 -11.10
CA GLY A 81 -24.62 13.00 -10.43
C GLY A 81 -25.89 12.49 -11.11
N GLY A 82 -25.89 11.24 -11.58
CA GLY A 82 -27.06 10.63 -12.22
C GLY A 82 -27.22 11.00 -13.69
N ASN A 83 -28.46 10.87 -14.20
CA ASN A 83 -28.80 11.16 -15.60
C ASN A 83 -29.65 12.45 -15.71
N PRO A 84 -29.14 13.64 -15.29
CA PRO A 84 -29.90 14.86 -15.46
C PRO A 84 -29.97 15.19 -16.96
N PRO A 85 -31.16 15.41 -17.54
CA PRO A 85 -31.29 15.71 -18.97
C PRO A 85 -30.66 17.06 -19.33
N PHE A 86 -30.42 17.94 -18.36
CA PHE A 86 -29.80 19.26 -18.54
C PHE A 86 -28.96 19.64 -17.31
N ILE A 87 -27.87 20.37 -17.53
CA ILE A 87 -27.12 21.05 -16.48
C ILE A 87 -27.35 22.56 -16.64
N HIS A 88 -27.73 23.23 -15.56
CA HIS A 88 -28.00 24.66 -15.56
C HIS A 88 -27.01 25.41 -14.67
N PHE A 89 -26.39 26.46 -15.23
CA PHE A 89 -25.53 27.40 -14.51
C PHE A 89 -26.07 28.82 -14.63
N ASP A 90 -26.27 29.46 -13.47
CA ASP A 90 -26.40 30.92 -13.39
C ASP A 90 -25.01 31.53 -13.17
N MET A 91 -24.49 32.22 -14.18
CA MET A 91 -23.18 32.85 -14.13
C MET A 91 -23.27 34.37 -14.20
N ALA A 92 -22.54 35.04 -13.31
CA ALA A 92 -22.46 36.49 -13.29
C ALA A 92 -21.02 36.94 -13.06
N ILE A 93 -20.57 37.85 -13.91
CA ILE A 93 -19.45 38.75 -13.62
C ILE A 93 -20.07 40.10 -13.28
N ASN A 94 -19.47 40.81 -12.33
CA ASN A 94 -19.89 42.14 -11.94
C ASN A 94 -19.83 43.07 -13.17
N GLN A 95 -20.97 43.18 -13.89
CA GLN A 95 -21.25 44.07 -15.01
C GLN A 95 -20.63 43.74 -16.39
N GLU A 96 -21.00 42.68 -17.15
CA GLU A 96 -20.87 42.68 -18.65
C GLU A 96 -21.44 41.45 -19.38
N LYS A 97 -21.44 41.50 -20.74
CA LYS A 97 -22.23 40.70 -21.69
C LYS A 97 -21.46 39.55 -22.36
N ALA A 98 -22.14 38.39 -22.43
CA ALA A 98 -21.82 37.19 -23.20
C ALA A 98 -20.65 36.33 -22.67
N ILE A 99 -21.00 35.14 -22.19
CA ILE A 99 -20.07 34.08 -21.78
C ILE A 99 -20.28 32.92 -22.76
N THR A 100 -19.24 32.56 -23.52
CA THR A 100 -19.22 31.34 -24.35
C THR A 100 -18.41 30.27 -23.62
N HIS A 101 -18.71 28.99 -23.85
CA HIS A 101 -18.06 27.90 -23.14
C HIS A 101 -17.72 26.77 -24.11
N THR A 102 -16.64 26.05 -23.82
CA THR A 102 -16.29 24.83 -24.54
C THR A 102 -16.33 23.66 -23.57
N PHE A 103 -17.09 22.63 -23.93
CA PHE A 103 -17.09 21.36 -23.22
C PHE A 103 -15.85 20.56 -23.62
N LYS A 104 -15.01 20.23 -22.64
CA LYS A 104 -13.96 19.22 -22.82
C LYS A 104 -14.32 18.03 -21.93
N PRO A 105 -14.78 16.90 -22.49
CA PRO A 105 -14.89 15.69 -21.70
C PRO A 105 -13.49 15.35 -21.20
N ALA A 106 -13.35 15.05 -19.90
CA ALA A 106 -12.11 14.46 -19.42
C ALA A 106 -11.91 13.16 -20.19
N SER A 107 -10.75 12.98 -20.83
CA SER A 107 -10.35 11.69 -21.39
C SER A 107 -10.44 10.62 -20.31
N ALA A 108 -10.65 9.36 -20.71
CA ALA A 108 -10.66 8.25 -19.78
C ALA A 108 -9.31 8.24 -19.03
N ALA A 109 -9.34 8.56 -17.74
CA ALA A 109 -8.17 8.60 -16.91
C ALA A 109 -7.95 7.23 -16.27
N THR A 110 -6.70 6.82 -16.14
CA THR A 110 -6.30 5.62 -15.39
C THR A 110 -5.64 6.06 -14.10
N VAL A 111 -6.01 5.48 -12.96
CA VAL A 111 -5.35 5.75 -11.67
C VAL A 111 -4.64 4.53 -11.13
N GLU A 112 -3.38 4.73 -10.73
CA GLU A 112 -2.54 3.73 -10.08
C GLU A 112 -2.14 4.24 -8.69
N THR A 113 -1.92 3.33 -7.74
CA THR A 113 -1.39 3.68 -6.41
C THR A 113 -0.12 2.96 -6.06
N ASN A 114 0.70 3.66 -5.29
CA ASN A 114 1.92 3.11 -4.72
C ASN A 114 1.60 2.66 -3.30
N GLY A 115 1.43 1.35 -3.08
CA GLY A 115 1.21 0.81 -1.74
C GLY A 115 1.48 -0.68 -1.67
N SER A 116 2.23 -1.12 -0.65
CA SER A 116 2.13 -2.53 -0.24
C SER A 116 0.70 -2.78 0.26
N THR A 117 0.22 -4.02 0.23
CA THR A 117 -1.15 -4.34 0.68
C THR A 117 -1.41 -4.01 2.16
N GLN A 118 -0.37 -3.80 2.96
CA GLN A 118 -0.48 -3.54 4.40
C GLN A 118 0.67 -2.68 4.93
N GLN A 119 0.34 -1.59 5.62
CA GLN A 119 1.28 -0.62 6.20
C GLN A 119 1.07 -0.54 7.72
N ILE A 120 2.17 -0.65 8.48
CA ILE A 120 2.13 -0.64 9.95
C ILE A 120 3.09 0.41 10.49
N ILE A 121 2.60 1.32 11.33
CA ILE A 121 3.39 2.33 12.05
C ILE A 121 3.03 2.34 13.54
N SER A 122 3.91 2.90 14.36
CA SER A 122 3.65 3.07 15.78
C SER A 122 2.77 4.30 16.04
N VAL A 123 2.05 4.31 17.17
CA VAL A 123 1.51 5.56 17.72
C VAL A 123 2.64 6.56 17.94
N ALA A 124 2.36 7.82 17.68
CA ALA A 124 3.30 8.88 17.93
C ALA A 124 3.39 9.19 19.44
N PRO A 125 4.57 9.59 19.94
CA PRO A 125 4.73 9.98 21.35
C PRO A 125 3.97 11.25 21.72
N ASP A 126 3.62 12.07 20.71
CA ASP A 126 2.84 13.28 20.87
C ASP A 126 1.97 13.54 19.63
N LYS A 127 1.12 14.57 19.71
CA LYS A 127 0.26 14.97 18.59
C LYS A 127 0.95 15.91 17.60
N ASN A 128 2.21 16.29 17.79
CA ASN A 128 2.87 17.34 17.02
C ASN A 128 3.68 16.83 15.82
N GLN A 129 3.68 15.51 15.59
CA GLN A 129 4.37 14.91 14.45
C GLN A 129 3.90 15.48 13.10
N THR A 130 4.84 15.51 12.17
CA THR A 130 4.69 15.98 10.78
C THR A 130 5.27 14.96 9.81
N PRO A 131 4.96 15.06 8.50
CA PRO A 131 5.45 14.09 7.51
C PRO A 131 6.97 13.95 7.40
N THR A 132 7.72 14.92 7.93
CA THR A 132 9.19 14.85 8.03
C THR A 132 9.70 13.71 8.90
N ASN A 133 8.86 13.15 9.79
CA ASN A 133 9.21 11.98 10.58
C ASN A 133 8.65 10.71 9.92
N SER A 134 9.50 10.01 9.16
CA SER A 134 9.13 8.80 8.44
C SER A 134 8.73 7.63 9.35
N GLN A 135 9.11 7.63 10.63
CA GLN A 135 8.75 6.57 11.57
C GLN A 135 7.23 6.53 11.86
N TYR A 136 6.58 7.69 11.84
CA TYR A 136 5.15 7.86 12.19
C TYR A 136 4.30 8.29 10.99
N THR A 137 4.85 8.24 9.78
CA THR A 137 4.22 8.78 8.57
C THR A 137 4.15 7.70 7.51
N ILE A 138 2.96 7.55 6.91
CA ILE A 138 2.77 6.79 5.69
C ILE A 138 2.35 7.74 4.58
N GLN A 139 2.94 7.56 3.41
CA GLN A 139 2.60 8.31 2.21
C GLN A 139 1.78 7.42 1.28
N TYR A 140 0.68 7.97 0.75
CA TYR A 140 -0.04 7.39 -0.37
C TYR A 140 -0.02 8.37 -1.54
N THR A 141 0.30 7.88 -2.72
CA THR A 141 0.28 8.64 -3.96
C THR A 141 -0.59 7.91 -4.98
N ALA A 142 -1.54 8.63 -5.55
CA ALA A 142 -2.32 8.24 -6.71
C ALA A 142 -1.76 8.95 -7.94
N LYS A 143 -1.39 8.20 -8.98
CA LYS A 143 -0.92 8.74 -10.26
C LYS A 143 -2.03 8.60 -11.29
N VAL A 144 -2.32 9.70 -11.99
CA VAL A 144 -3.41 9.78 -12.97
C VAL A 144 -2.85 10.11 -14.35
N THR A 145 -3.14 9.23 -15.31
CA THR A 145 -2.76 9.44 -16.72
C THR A 145 -3.96 9.32 -17.65
N ASP A 146 -3.90 9.98 -18.81
CA ASP A 146 -4.88 9.80 -19.88
C ASP A 146 -4.60 8.51 -20.68
N ASP A 147 -5.40 8.28 -21.72
CA ASP A 147 -5.31 7.14 -22.63
C ASP A 147 -4.02 7.11 -23.47
N THR A 148 -3.28 8.21 -23.51
CA THR A 148 -1.95 8.31 -24.14
C THR A 148 -0.81 8.08 -23.14
N GLY A 149 -1.12 7.91 -21.85
CA GLY A 149 -0.16 7.80 -20.76
C GLY A 149 0.38 9.16 -20.28
N ALA A 150 -0.17 10.28 -20.75
CA ALA A 150 0.22 11.60 -20.32
C ALA A 150 -0.41 11.95 -18.96
N ALA A 151 0.31 12.69 -18.13
CA ALA A 151 -0.15 13.09 -16.80
C ALA A 151 -1.38 14.01 -16.87
N VAL A 152 -2.40 13.73 -16.06
CA VAL A 152 -3.60 14.57 -15.96
C VAL A 152 -3.52 15.43 -14.71
N GLN A 153 -3.35 16.75 -14.90
CA GLN A 153 -3.32 17.73 -13.82
C GLN A 153 -4.74 18.10 -13.33
N ASN A 154 -4.87 18.46 -12.05
CA ASN A 154 -6.12 18.87 -11.40
C ASN A 154 -7.24 17.82 -11.42
N TYR A 155 -6.89 16.55 -11.57
CA TYR A 155 -7.82 15.43 -11.43
C TYR A 155 -8.14 15.20 -9.96
N ILE A 156 -9.43 15.10 -9.62
CA ILE A 156 -9.89 14.95 -8.24
C ILE A 156 -9.83 13.50 -7.80
N ILE A 157 -9.22 13.27 -6.62
CA ILE A 157 -9.14 11.98 -5.96
C ILE A 157 -9.78 12.08 -4.57
N ASP A 158 -10.71 11.18 -4.29
CA ASP A 158 -11.32 11.02 -2.96
C ASP A 158 -10.70 9.82 -2.25
N TRP A 159 -10.07 10.06 -1.10
CA TRP A 159 -9.55 9.04 -0.20
C TRP A 159 -10.58 8.75 0.87
N LEU A 160 -11.03 7.49 0.91
CA LEU A 160 -12.09 7.00 1.76
C LEU A 160 -11.52 6.01 2.79
N GLN A 161 -11.89 6.17 4.05
CA GLN A 161 -11.77 5.07 4.99
C GLN A 161 -12.97 4.12 4.79
N VAL A 162 -12.72 2.82 4.60
CA VAL A 162 -13.79 1.82 4.37
C VAL A 162 -14.41 1.36 5.68
N SER A 163 -13.69 1.53 6.78
CA SER A 163 -14.10 1.13 8.11
C SER A 163 -14.43 2.35 8.98
N ASP A 164 -15.53 2.29 9.73
CA ASP A 164 -16.04 3.36 10.63
C ASP A 164 -15.16 3.60 11.87
N PHE A 165 -13.89 3.19 11.86
CA PHE A 165 -12.99 3.20 13.02
C PHE A 165 -12.28 4.54 13.25
N GLY A 166 -12.68 5.57 12.49
CA GLY A 166 -12.27 6.96 12.70
C GLY A 166 -10.79 7.20 12.39
N LEU A 167 -10.25 6.62 11.32
CA LEU A 167 -8.86 6.85 10.90
C LEU A 167 -8.54 8.35 10.85
N PHE A 168 -9.38 9.12 10.15
CA PHE A 168 -9.16 10.56 9.99
C PHE A 168 -9.36 11.38 11.27
N ASP A 169 -10.01 10.81 12.30
CA ASP A 169 -10.15 11.45 13.61
C ASP A 169 -8.96 11.13 14.54
N LYS A 170 -8.26 10.01 14.27
CA LYS A 170 -7.14 9.49 15.06
C LYS A 170 -5.77 9.79 14.44
N THR A 171 -5.74 10.41 13.27
CA THR A 171 -4.51 10.75 12.54
C THR A 171 -4.51 12.21 12.14
N LYS A 172 -3.33 12.71 11.75
CA LYS A 172 -3.21 13.99 11.04
C LYS A 172 -2.95 13.70 9.58
N ILE A 173 -3.75 14.30 8.71
CA ILE A 173 -3.57 14.18 7.27
C ILE A 173 -2.90 15.43 6.74
N PHE A 174 -1.85 15.26 5.95
CA PHE A 174 -1.18 16.33 5.24
C PHE A 174 -1.20 16.10 3.73
N ILE A 175 -1.10 17.18 2.99
CA ILE A 175 -0.88 17.21 1.55
C ILE A 175 0.34 18.07 1.26
N ASP A 176 1.01 17.80 0.14
CA ASP A 176 2.04 18.70 -0.36
C ASP A 176 1.42 20.04 -0.75
N ALA A 177 2.01 21.11 -0.24
CA ALA A 177 1.76 22.46 -0.69
C ALA A 177 2.92 22.95 -1.56
N THR A 178 2.63 23.93 -2.42
CA THR A 178 3.60 24.55 -3.31
C THR A 178 4.84 25.01 -2.53
N GLY A 179 6.03 24.62 -3.00
CA GLY A 179 7.31 24.96 -2.34
C GLY A 179 7.82 23.96 -1.32
N GLY A 180 7.33 22.71 -1.32
CA GLY A 180 7.86 21.62 -0.48
C GLY A 180 7.46 21.73 0.99
N THR A 181 6.36 22.43 1.28
CA THR A 181 5.81 22.54 2.64
C THR A 181 4.58 21.66 2.78
N TYR A 182 4.35 21.09 3.97
CA TYR A 182 3.18 20.27 4.23
C TYR A 182 2.03 21.11 4.77
N LYS A 183 0.82 20.93 4.22
CA LYS A 183 -0.40 21.55 4.72
C LYS A 183 -1.31 20.49 5.33
N THR A 184 -1.74 20.69 6.57
CA THR A 184 -2.76 19.83 7.19
C THR A 184 -4.11 20.03 6.50
N ILE A 185 -4.79 18.93 6.18
CA ILE A 185 -6.15 18.91 5.63
C ILE A 185 -7.10 18.27 6.63
N LYS A 186 -8.30 18.84 6.76
CA LYS A 186 -9.37 18.23 7.57
C LYS A 186 -10.24 17.36 6.68
N PRO A 187 -10.73 16.22 7.18
CA PRO A 187 -11.70 15.42 6.45
C PRO A 187 -13.01 16.17 6.21
N ILE A 188 -13.58 15.97 5.03
CA ILE A 188 -14.94 16.36 4.70
C ILE A 188 -15.84 15.34 5.38
N GLN A 189 -16.53 15.75 6.43
CA GLN A 189 -17.42 14.90 7.22
C GLN A 189 -18.75 14.71 6.49
N ASN A 190 -19.29 13.49 6.55
CA ASN A 190 -20.58 13.13 5.93
C ASN A 190 -20.71 13.61 4.48
N ASP A 191 -19.71 13.27 3.65
CA ASP A 191 -19.80 13.63 2.23
C ASP A 191 -21.12 13.07 1.67
N PRO A 192 -21.96 13.92 1.04
CA PRO A 192 -23.32 13.53 0.65
C PRO A 192 -23.33 12.42 -0.41
N LEU A 193 -22.22 12.19 -1.10
CA LEU A 193 -22.09 11.15 -2.12
C LEU A 193 -21.61 9.83 -1.52
N ARG A 194 -20.67 9.87 -0.56
CA ARG A 194 -20.06 8.70 0.07
C ARG A 194 -20.72 8.28 1.37
N LYS A 195 -21.50 9.16 1.99
CA LYS A 195 -22.13 8.99 3.32
C LYS A 195 -21.13 8.65 4.43
N THR A 196 -19.88 9.11 4.28
CA THR A 196 -18.80 8.92 5.25
C THR A 196 -17.76 10.05 5.10
N SER A 197 -16.70 10.00 5.90
CA SER A 197 -15.63 10.99 5.89
C SER A 197 -14.60 10.71 4.79
N ILE A 198 -14.23 11.74 4.05
CA ILE A 198 -13.22 11.67 2.97
C ILE A 198 -12.13 12.72 3.11
N ILE A 199 -10.97 12.43 2.53
CA ILE A 199 -9.98 13.44 2.16
C ILE A 199 -10.09 13.64 0.65
N ARG A 200 -10.20 14.89 0.19
CA ARG A 200 -10.23 15.21 -1.23
C ARG A 200 -8.94 15.92 -1.62
N THR A 201 -8.27 15.40 -2.65
CA THR A 201 -7.05 15.97 -3.22
C THR A 201 -7.22 16.20 -4.73
N ALA A 202 -6.32 16.98 -5.32
CA ALA A 202 -6.21 17.16 -6.76
C ALA A 202 -4.80 16.80 -7.23
N THR A 203 -4.65 16.27 -8.43
CA THR A 203 -3.34 15.95 -8.99
C THR A 203 -2.52 17.19 -9.35
N ASP A 204 -1.21 17.11 -9.16
CA ASP A 204 -0.24 18.11 -9.56
C ASP A 204 0.05 18.08 -11.08
N ALA A 205 1.01 18.88 -11.54
CA ALA A 205 1.43 18.94 -12.94
C ALA A 205 2.01 17.62 -13.48
N ASN A 206 2.40 16.69 -12.59
CA ASN A 206 2.90 15.36 -12.94
C ASN A 206 1.80 14.29 -12.85
N GLY A 207 0.55 14.69 -12.59
CA GLY A 207 -0.57 13.77 -12.45
C GLY A 207 -0.62 13.07 -11.09
N ASN A 208 0.11 13.56 -10.08
CA ASN A 208 0.18 12.92 -8.77
C ASN A 208 -0.72 13.62 -7.75
N ALA A 209 -1.52 12.84 -7.02
CA ALA A 209 -2.22 13.27 -5.83
C ALA A 209 -1.65 12.51 -4.62
N THR A 210 -1.08 13.23 -3.65
CA THR A 210 -0.40 12.63 -2.50
C THR A 210 -1.06 13.03 -1.19
N ILE A 211 -1.25 12.07 -0.30
CA ILE A 211 -1.57 12.29 1.11
C ILE A 211 -0.51 11.67 2.01
N TYR A 212 -0.28 12.31 3.15
CA TYR A 212 0.53 11.79 4.24
C TYR A 212 -0.36 11.56 5.45
N ILE A 213 -0.43 10.32 5.91
CA ILE A 213 -1.12 9.93 7.13
C ILE A 213 -0.09 9.86 8.24
N VAL A 214 -0.19 10.79 9.18
CA VAL A 214 0.72 10.88 10.33
C VAL A 214 0.00 10.36 11.56
N ALA A 215 0.58 9.35 12.20
CA ALA A 215 0.06 8.80 13.45
C ALA A 215 0.00 9.86 14.55
N THR A 216 -0.99 9.75 15.42
CA THR A 216 -1.04 10.51 16.67
C THR A 216 -0.90 9.55 17.85
N THR A 217 -1.28 9.99 19.05
CA THR A 217 -1.19 9.21 20.29
C THR A 217 -2.29 8.14 20.41
N GLN A 218 -2.91 7.71 19.31
CA GLN A 218 -4.04 6.77 19.32
C GLN A 218 -3.84 5.66 18.30
N ALA A 219 -4.07 4.43 18.74
CA ALA A 219 -4.05 3.27 17.87
C ALA A 219 -5.31 3.21 16.98
N VAL A 220 -5.14 2.81 15.73
CA VAL A 220 -6.24 2.60 14.78
C VAL A 220 -5.89 1.57 13.71
N THR A 221 -6.86 0.75 13.35
CA THR A 221 -6.80 -0.05 12.11
C THR A 221 -7.83 0.49 11.13
N ALA A 222 -7.47 0.58 9.86
CA ALA A 222 -8.37 1.03 8.83
C ALA A 222 -7.96 0.49 7.46
N GLN A 223 -8.92 0.38 6.56
CA GLN A 223 -8.65 0.20 5.13
C GLN A 223 -8.86 1.53 4.42
N LEU A 224 -7.91 1.90 3.58
CA LEU A 224 -7.99 3.08 2.72
C LEU A 224 -8.35 2.64 1.30
N GLN A 225 -9.39 3.25 0.76
CA GLN A 225 -9.76 3.16 -0.64
C GLN A 225 -9.60 4.52 -1.30
N LEU A 226 -9.29 4.50 -2.59
CA LEU A 226 -9.45 5.67 -3.42
C LEU A 226 -10.68 5.49 -4.30
N PHE A 227 -11.28 6.62 -4.67
CA PHE A 227 -12.25 6.65 -5.73
C PHE A 227 -11.83 7.70 -6.75
N GLU A 228 -11.71 7.24 -7.99
CA GLU A 228 -11.72 8.09 -9.17
C GLU A 228 -13.14 8.64 -9.36
N ASN A 229 -13.33 9.70 -10.15
CA ASN A 229 -14.64 10.32 -10.38
C ASN A 229 -15.73 9.30 -10.75
N GLY A 230 -16.47 8.79 -9.75
CA GLY A 230 -17.31 7.61 -9.92
C GLY A 230 -17.46 6.74 -8.68
N TYR A 231 -18.10 5.58 -8.87
CA TYR A 231 -18.32 4.56 -7.83
C TYR A 231 -17.25 3.47 -7.82
N ASP A 232 -16.31 3.47 -8.78
CA ASP A 232 -15.28 2.44 -8.85
C ASP A 232 -14.20 2.75 -7.82
N SER A 233 -14.02 1.85 -6.86
CA SER A 233 -13.02 1.93 -5.80
C SER A 233 -11.76 1.19 -6.20
N ILE A 234 -10.60 1.77 -5.92
CA ILE A 234 -9.33 1.04 -5.94
C ILE A 234 -8.86 0.92 -4.48
N ASP A 235 -8.61 -0.31 -4.05
CA ASP A 235 -8.06 -0.59 -2.73
C ASP A 235 -6.60 -0.12 -2.66
N CYS A 236 -6.30 0.79 -1.73
CA CYS A 236 -4.93 1.29 -1.56
C CYS A 236 -4.12 0.34 -0.67
N SER A 237 -4.58 0.11 0.57
CA SER A 237 -3.97 -0.83 1.53
C SER A 237 -4.76 -0.87 2.85
N GLN A 238 -4.45 -1.85 3.69
CA GLN A 238 -4.77 -1.81 5.11
C GLN A 238 -3.69 -1.04 5.89
N LEU A 239 -4.12 -0.08 6.70
CA LEU A 239 -3.31 0.69 7.63
C LEU A 239 -3.52 0.18 9.05
N VAL A 240 -2.42 0.01 9.79
CA VAL A 240 -2.46 -0.30 11.23
C VAL A 240 -1.51 0.63 11.98
N ILE A 241 -2.05 1.41 12.90
CA ILE A 241 -1.32 2.24 13.85
C ILE A 241 -1.45 1.57 15.20
N VAL A 242 -0.35 1.07 15.74
CA VAL A 242 -0.35 0.27 16.98
C VAL A 242 0.40 0.97 18.11
N ASP A 243 -0.12 0.81 19.32
CA ASP A 243 0.62 1.14 20.54
C ASP A 243 1.24 -0.14 21.11
N LEU A 244 2.56 -0.27 21.01
CA LEU A 244 3.30 -1.40 21.58
C LEU A 244 3.81 -1.10 23.00
N GLN A 245 3.46 0.05 23.59
CA GLN A 245 3.81 0.45 24.94
C GLN A 245 2.62 0.36 25.90
N ASP A 246 1.39 0.60 25.42
CA ASP A 246 0.17 0.52 26.23
C ASP A 246 -0.41 -0.90 26.23
N GLU A 247 -0.05 -1.68 27.25
CA GLU A 247 -0.53 -3.04 27.43
C GLU A 247 -2.00 -3.04 27.86
N THR A 248 -2.84 -3.75 27.09
CA THR A 248 -4.27 -3.83 27.41
C THR A 248 -4.51 -4.97 28.40
N LEU A 249 -5.01 -4.62 29.59
CA LEU A 249 -5.40 -5.61 30.60
C LEU A 249 -6.34 -6.69 30.02
N GLY A 250 -5.95 -7.95 30.16
CA GLY A 250 -6.79 -9.11 29.82
C GLY A 250 -6.45 -9.82 28.49
N LEU A 251 -5.39 -9.42 27.79
CA LEU A 251 -4.81 -10.22 26.71
C LEU A 251 -3.56 -10.96 27.23
N SER A 252 -3.63 -12.29 27.27
CA SER A 252 -2.52 -13.14 27.71
C SER A 252 -1.27 -12.95 26.83
N PRO A 253 -0.07 -13.18 27.36
CA PRO A 253 1.16 -13.17 26.57
C PRO A 253 1.14 -14.25 25.46
N ALA A 254 1.73 -13.93 24.31
CA ALA A 254 2.00 -14.91 23.26
C ALA A 254 3.28 -15.70 23.55
N THR A 255 3.27 -17.01 23.35
CA THR A 255 4.42 -17.86 23.66
C THR A 255 5.07 -18.37 22.38
N PRO A 256 6.39 -18.25 22.19
CA PRO A 256 7.07 -18.89 21.08
C PRO A 256 7.05 -20.41 21.27
N GLU A 257 6.92 -21.16 20.18
CA GLU A 257 7.04 -22.60 20.20
C GLU A 257 8.49 -23.05 20.05
N GLY A 258 8.87 -24.07 20.81
CA GLY A 258 10.22 -24.64 20.76
C GLY A 258 10.64 -25.29 22.07
N THR A 259 11.85 -25.85 22.07
CA THR A 259 12.45 -26.36 23.31
C THR A 259 13.10 -25.21 24.07
N PHE A 260 12.79 -25.11 25.36
CA PHE A 260 13.45 -24.18 26.27
C PHE A 260 14.53 -24.90 27.09
N THR A 261 15.68 -24.26 27.23
CA THR A 261 16.73 -24.65 28.18
C THR A 261 16.73 -23.61 29.30
N GLY A 262 16.08 -23.92 30.42
CA GLY A 262 15.81 -22.92 31.46
C GLY A 262 14.80 -21.87 30.97
N ASP A 263 15.18 -20.59 31.01
CA ASP A 263 14.37 -19.45 30.54
C ASP A 263 14.67 -19.05 29.08
N ALA A 264 15.54 -19.79 28.40
CA ALA A 264 15.99 -19.46 27.05
C ALA A 264 15.41 -20.42 25.99
N LEU A 265 14.84 -19.84 24.93
CA LEU A 265 14.40 -20.58 23.75
C LEU A 265 15.63 -21.06 22.96
N ASN A 266 15.73 -22.38 22.73
CA ASN A 266 16.80 -22.95 21.93
C ASN A 266 16.44 -22.88 20.43
N LEU A 267 17.05 -21.93 19.72
CA LEU A 267 16.78 -21.71 18.28
C LEU A 267 17.27 -22.85 17.41
N SER A 268 18.30 -23.59 17.83
CA SER A 268 18.79 -24.76 17.12
C SER A 268 17.81 -25.93 17.17
N SER A 269 16.81 -25.90 18.08
CA SER A 269 15.72 -26.87 18.10
C SER A 269 14.60 -26.56 17.10
N ILE A 270 14.56 -25.34 16.55
CA ILE A 270 13.54 -24.89 15.62
C ILE A 270 13.91 -25.26 14.18
N GLN A 271 13.08 -26.09 13.56
CA GLN A 271 13.24 -26.50 12.17
C GLN A 271 12.61 -25.47 11.22
N GLY A 272 13.39 -25.01 10.24
CA GLY A 272 12.97 -23.99 9.27
C GLY A 272 13.34 -22.56 9.69
N PRO A 273 12.85 -21.54 8.98
CA PRO A 273 13.31 -20.16 9.12
C PRO A 273 12.55 -19.37 10.19
N ASP A 274 11.38 -19.85 10.59
CA ASP A 274 10.41 -19.11 11.39
C ASP A 274 10.11 -19.87 12.71
N VAL A 275 10.04 -19.14 13.82
CA VAL A 275 9.53 -19.64 15.11
C VAL A 275 8.02 -19.46 15.13
N LEU A 276 7.28 -20.54 15.33
CA LEU A 276 5.83 -20.47 15.48
C LEU A 276 5.46 -19.76 16.79
N VAL A 277 4.36 -19.04 16.76
CA VAL A 277 3.84 -18.33 17.93
C VAL A 277 2.49 -18.88 18.30
N ASN A 278 2.35 -19.27 19.57
CA ASN A 278 1.09 -19.70 20.13
C ASN A 278 0.39 -18.51 20.81
N ILE A 279 -0.86 -18.28 20.41
CA ILE A 279 -1.72 -17.23 20.96
C ILE A 279 -2.95 -17.91 21.56
N GLN A 280 -3.10 -17.76 22.87
CA GLN A 280 -4.21 -18.35 23.60
C GLN A 280 -5.54 -17.66 23.24
N PRO A 281 -6.68 -18.36 23.33
CA PRO A 281 -7.99 -17.73 23.23
C PRO A 281 -8.11 -16.57 24.22
N TYR A 282 -8.66 -15.44 23.77
CA TYR A 282 -8.75 -14.21 24.55
C TYR A 282 -10.22 -13.77 24.75
N PRO A 283 -10.51 -12.92 25.75
CA PRO A 283 -11.88 -12.52 26.08
C PRO A 283 -12.59 -11.82 24.91
N ASN A 284 -13.79 -12.29 24.58
CA ASN A 284 -14.63 -11.81 23.47
C ASN A 284 -13.99 -11.98 22.08
N ALA A 285 -13.08 -12.94 21.90
CA ALA A 285 -12.57 -13.29 20.58
C ALA A 285 -13.73 -13.63 19.62
N ARG A 286 -13.71 -13.06 18.43
CA ARG A 286 -14.70 -13.30 17.38
C ARG A 286 -14.01 -13.87 16.15
N ASP A 287 -14.76 -14.68 15.40
CA ASP A 287 -14.36 -15.05 14.06
C ASP A 287 -14.18 -13.77 13.23
N GLY A 288 -13.05 -13.67 12.53
CA GLY A 288 -12.73 -12.51 11.70
C GLY A 288 -11.86 -11.45 12.38
N ASP A 289 -11.58 -11.55 13.69
CA ASP A 289 -10.62 -10.65 14.34
C ASP A 289 -9.22 -10.86 13.73
N THR A 290 -8.54 -9.79 13.34
CA THR A 290 -7.20 -9.88 12.77
C THR A 290 -6.15 -9.71 13.85
N ILE A 291 -5.19 -10.61 13.92
CA ILE A 291 -4.10 -10.57 14.88
C ILE A 291 -2.80 -10.24 14.16
N PHE A 292 -2.06 -9.28 14.72
CA PHE A 292 -0.75 -8.85 14.25
C PHE A 292 0.29 -9.24 15.28
N VAL A 293 1.33 -9.96 14.87
CA VAL A 293 2.43 -10.38 15.75
C VAL A 293 3.62 -9.44 15.55
N PHE A 294 4.20 -9.02 16.66
CA PHE A 294 5.37 -8.16 16.73
C PHE A 294 6.47 -8.83 17.54
N PHE A 295 7.66 -8.88 16.99
CA PHE A 295 8.85 -9.43 17.63
C PHE A 295 9.96 -8.38 17.63
N ASN A 296 10.50 -8.07 18.80
CA ASN A 296 11.44 -6.97 19.01
C ASN A 296 10.93 -5.64 18.42
N LYS A 297 9.63 -5.37 18.60
CA LYS A 297 8.88 -4.21 18.06
C LYS A 297 8.78 -4.17 16.51
N ILE A 298 9.19 -5.22 15.83
CA ILE A 298 9.11 -5.35 14.37
C ILE A 298 7.91 -6.23 14.02
N TYR A 299 7.07 -5.76 13.09
CA TYR A 299 5.98 -6.58 12.56
C TYR A 299 6.51 -7.89 11.96
N SER A 300 5.93 -9.02 12.35
CA SER A 300 6.39 -10.35 11.95
C SER A 300 5.38 -11.07 11.08
N SER A 301 4.12 -11.16 11.50
CA SER A 301 3.08 -11.87 10.75
C SER A 301 1.69 -11.39 11.18
N SER A 302 0.67 -11.72 10.39
CA SER A 302 -0.72 -11.54 10.78
C SER A 302 -1.60 -12.71 10.34
N PHE A 303 -2.72 -12.89 11.02
CA PHE A 303 -3.72 -13.87 10.66
C PHE A 303 -5.12 -13.50 11.13
N VAL A 304 -6.12 -14.16 10.55
CA VAL A 304 -7.51 -14.01 10.95
C VAL A 304 -7.86 -15.10 11.96
N TRP A 305 -8.37 -14.69 13.11
CA TRP A 305 -8.80 -15.58 14.18
C TRP A 305 -10.02 -16.39 13.75
N ASN A 306 -10.00 -17.68 14.07
CA ASN A 306 -11.09 -18.61 13.84
C ASN A 306 -11.31 -19.43 15.12
N THR A 307 -12.42 -19.15 15.79
CA THR A 307 -12.86 -19.77 17.04
C THR A 307 -13.14 -21.28 16.89
N SER A 308 -13.45 -21.74 15.67
CA SER A 308 -13.78 -23.14 15.39
C SER A 308 -12.56 -24.07 15.34
N ILE A 309 -11.34 -23.52 15.27
CA ILE A 309 -10.10 -24.28 15.02
C ILE A 309 -8.97 -23.86 15.98
N ALA A 310 -9.30 -23.27 17.14
CA ALA A 310 -8.29 -22.75 18.05
C ALA A 310 -7.45 -23.89 18.70
N PRO A 311 -6.10 -23.75 18.78
CA PRO A 311 -5.26 -22.78 18.07
C PRO A 311 -4.88 -23.33 16.68
N SER A 312 -5.24 -22.63 15.60
CA SER A 312 -4.72 -22.93 14.26
C SER A 312 -3.48 -22.07 14.04
N TYR A 313 -2.42 -22.58 13.40
CA TYR A 313 -1.10 -21.92 13.37
C TYR A 313 -0.75 -21.25 12.03
N PRO A 314 -1.06 -19.96 11.88
CA PRO A 314 -0.47 -19.08 10.87
C PRO A 314 0.42 -17.95 11.45
N ALA A 315 0.65 -17.90 12.77
CA ALA A 315 1.47 -16.88 13.43
C ALA A 315 2.92 -17.34 13.62
N PHE A 316 3.87 -16.45 13.33
CA PHE A 316 5.30 -16.73 13.48
C PHE A 316 6.14 -15.44 13.55
N PHE A 317 7.40 -15.58 13.94
CA PHE A 317 8.45 -14.59 13.70
C PHE A 317 9.72 -15.23 13.10
N PRO A 318 10.49 -14.53 12.26
CA PRO A 318 11.73 -15.05 11.72
C PRO A 318 12.81 -15.23 12.79
N LYS A 319 13.49 -16.38 12.85
CA LYS A 319 14.58 -16.65 13.81
C LYS A 319 15.71 -15.63 13.75
N ILE A 320 15.99 -15.15 12.54
CA ILE A 320 17.04 -14.17 12.26
C ILE A 320 16.85 -12.85 13.02
N ASN A 321 15.62 -12.51 13.38
CA ASN A 321 15.32 -11.29 14.14
C ASN A 321 15.58 -11.45 15.65
N ALA A 322 15.93 -12.66 16.12
CA ALA A 322 16.08 -12.96 17.54
C ALA A 322 17.46 -12.56 18.06
N TYR A 323 17.50 -11.87 19.18
CA TYR A 323 18.71 -11.67 19.97
C TYR A 323 19.08 -13.00 20.63
N THR A 324 20.22 -13.55 20.25
CA THR A 324 20.74 -14.83 20.78
C THR A 324 21.81 -14.58 21.84
N ASP A 325 22.37 -15.65 22.39
CA ASP A 325 23.53 -15.64 23.28
C ASP A 325 24.86 -15.40 22.54
N THR A 326 24.80 -15.24 21.22
CA THR A 326 25.93 -15.00 20.33
C THR A 326 25.74 -13.68 19.55
N GLY A 327 26.84 -13.07 19.09
CA GLY A 327 26.81 -11.84 18.28
C GLY A 327 26.53 -10.54 19.05
N THR A 328 26.27 -9.46 18.31
CA THR A 328 26.22 -8.07 18.81
C THR A 328 25.09 -7.77 19.80
N ASN A 329 24.06 -8.63 19.84
CA ASN A 329 22.92 -8.49 20.75
C ASN A 329 22.93 -9.52 21.90
N ALA A 330 24.08 -10.18 22.14
CA ALA A 330 24.25 -11.14 23.22
C ALA A 330 23.78 -10.57 24.57
N GLY A 331 22.94 -11.34 25.27
CA GLY A 331 22.42 -10.99 26.61
C GLY A 331 21.23 -10.04 26.63
N LYS A 332 20.75 -9.55 25.47
CA LYS A 332 19.49 -8.80 25.39
C LYS A 332 18.28 -9.75 25.46
N LEU A 333 17.19 -9.28 26.05
CA LEU A 333 15.91 -9.97 26.03
C LEU A 333 15.20 -9.70 24.71
N ASN A 334 14.60 -10.73 24.14
CA ASN A 334 13.62 -10.59 23.07
C ASN A 334 12.27 -10.19 23.64
N ASP A 335 11.48 -9.45 22.87
CA ASP A 335 10.12 -9.03 23.21
C ASP A 335 9.13 -9.54 22.16
N LEU A 336 8.20 -10.40 22.56
CA LEU A 336 7.11 -10.87 21.70
C LEU A 336 5.77 -10.33 22.20
N ARG A 337 5.05 -9.67 21.31
CA ARG A 337 3.71 -9.10 21.54
C ARG A 337 2.79 -9.43 20.37
N TYR A 338 1.49 -9.40 20.61
CA TYR A 338 0.52 -9.35 19.53
C TYR A 338 -0.51 -8.26 19.77
N VAL A 339 -1.12 -7.80 18.68
CA VAL A 339 -2.20 -6.82 18.69
C VAL A 339 -3.42 -7.45 18.03
N VAL A 340 -4.55 -7.41 18.72
CA VAL A 340 -5.83 -7.83 18.18
C VAL A 340 -6.55 -6.62 17.61
N ALA A 341 -6.80 -6.63 16.31
CA ALA A 341 -7.78 -5.77 15.65
C ALA A 341 -9.14 -6.47 15.66
N THR A 342 -10.01 -6.02 16.55
CA THR A 342 -11.38 -6.54 16.57
C THR A 342 -12.16 -6.05 15.34
N GLY A 343 -13.20 -6.77 14.95
CA GLY A 343 -14.16 -6.29 13.94
C GLY A 343 -14.88 -4.97 14.29
N THR A 344 -14.67 -4.43 15.50
CA THR A 344 -15.15 -3.10 15.93
C THR A 344 -14.08 -2.00 15.84
N GLY A 345 -12.89 -2.31 15.33
CA GLY A 345 -11.80 -1.34 15.13
C GLY A 345 -11.01 -0.99 16.38
N LEU A 346 -11.39 -1.56 17.52
CA LEU A 346 -10.58 -1.51 18.74
C LEU A 346 -9.34 -2.37 18.53
N LEU A 347 -8.19 -1.75 18.74
CA LEU A 347 -6.91 -2.43 18.86
C LEU A 347 -6.61 -2.69 20.33
N ARG A 348 -6.16 -3.90 20.64
CA ARG A 348 -5.75 -4.30 21.99
C ARG A 348 -4.39 -4.98 21.89
N THR A 349 -3.44 -4.52 22.69
CA THR A 349 -2.06 -5.04 22.69
C THR A 349 -1.91 -6.02 23.86
N SER A 350 -1.30 -7.18 23.60
CA SER A 350 -1.01 -8.18 24.63
C SER A 350 0.03 -7.70 25.62
N GLU A 351 0.09 -8.36 26.77
CA GLU A 351 1.28 -8.34 27.62
C GLU A 351 2.51 -8.78 26.82
N SER A 352 3.67 -8.22 27.20
CA SER A 352 4.96 -8.61 26.65
C SER A 352 5.37 -10.00 27.11
N THR A 353 5.90 -10.79 26.18
CA THR A 353 6.67 -11.99 26.51
C THR A 353 8.14 -11.69 26.33
N ALA A 354 8.83 -11.46 27.44
CA ALA A 354 10.27 -11.26 27.47
C ALA A 354 11.00 -12.59 27.68
N PHE A 355 11.92 -12.95 26.78
CA PHE A 355 12.67 -14.21 26.87
C PHE A 355 14.06 -14.11 26.23
N LYS A 356 14.96 -14.99 26.63
CA LYS A 356 16.29 -15.14 25.99
C LYS A 356 16.20 -16.15 24.85
N CYS A 357 17.07 -16.03 23.86
CA CYS A 357 17.33 -17.11 22.91
C CYS A 357 18.77 -17.61 23.09
N ILE A 358 18.97 -18.91 22.88
CA ILE A 358 20.30 -19.53 22.83
C ILE A 358 20.47 -20.35 21.55
N GLY A 359 21.73 -20.58 21.20
CA GLY A 359 22.12 -21.36 20.03
C GLY A 359 22.17 -20.53 18.76
N ALA A 360 22.78 -21.11 17.72
CA ALA A 360 22.86 -20.44 16.42
C ALA A 360 21.44 -20.25 15.86
N GLN A 361 21.20 -19.06 15.29
CA GLN A 361 19.98 -18.77 14.55
C GLN A 361 19.78 -19.81 13.41
N GLY A 362 20.90 -20.34 12.91
CA GLY A 362 20.98 -21.33 11.84
C GLY A 362 20.63 -20.71 10.49
N GLU A 363 20.88 -21.47 9.43
CA GLU A 363 20.52 -21.05 8.07
C GLU A 363 19.01 -20.88 7.94
N ASN A 364 18.61 -19.83 7.23
CA ASN A 364 17.29 -19.70 6.67
C ASN A 364 17.14 -20.71 5.53
N LYS A 365 16.33 -21.76 5.77
CA LYS A 365 16.01 -22.78 4.77
C LYS A 365 14.51 -23.08 4.75
N PRO A 366 13.96 -23.52 3.59
CA PRO A 366 12.59 -23.99 3.48
C PRO A 366 12.23 -25.05 4.54
N LEU A 367 10.98 -25.06 5.00
CA LEU A 367 10.50 -26.02 6.00
C LEU A 367 10.65 -27.48 5.48
N PRO A 368 11.39 -28.36 6.18
CA PRO A 368 11.73 -29.69 5.65
C PRO A 368 10.56 -30.68 5.64
N HIS A 369 9.55 -30.49 6.51
CA HIS A 369 8.44 -31.43 6.69
C HIS A 369 7.11 -30.99 6.07
N LYS A 370 7.10 -29.88 5.32
CA LYS A 370 5.90 -29.45 4.60
C LYS A 370 5.66 -30.37 3.39
N ILE A 371 4.39 -30.69 3.13
CA ILE A 371 4.01 -31.44 1.92
C ILE A 371 4.25 -30.52 0.72
N ARG A 372 5.08 -31.00 -0.22
CA ARG A 372 5.49 -30.28 -1.43
C ARG A 372 4.95 -31.06 -2.62
N ASN A 373 4.10 -30.41 -3.40
CA ASN A 373 3.36 -31.04 -4.49
C ASN A 373 3.49 -30.28 -5.82
N LEU A 374 4.30 -29.21 -5.83
CA LEU A 374 4.66 -28.47 -7.03
C LEU A 374 6.17 -28.69 -7.29
N PRO A 375 6.64 -28.66 -8.54
CA PRO A 375 8.06 -28.82 -8.86
C PRO A 375 8.89 -27.64 -8.36
N ALA A 376 10.19 -27.85 -8.11
CA ALA A 376 11.10 -26.76 -7.71
C ALA A 376 11.20 -25.67 -8.78
N PRO A 377 11.41 -24.40 -8.38
CA PRO A 377 11.74 -23.35 -9.34
C PRO A 377 13.15 -23.55 -9.91
N GLN A 378 13.43 -22.87 -11.02
CA GLN A 378 14.76 -22.80 -11.63
C GLN A 378 15.36 -21.42 -11.39
N VAL A 379 16.68 -21.36 -11.24
CA VAL A 379 17.42 -20.10 -11.11
C VAL A 379 18.14 -19.87 -12.43
N GLU A 380 17.76 -18.81 -13.15
CA GLU A 380 18.36 -18.50 -14.45
C GLU A 380 19.85 -18.17 -14.28
N ASP A 381 20.68 -18.60 -15.23
CA ASP A 381 22.13 -18.37 -15.25
C ASP A 381 22.88 -18.83 -13.99
N ALA A 382 22.28 -19.71 -13.18
CA ALA A 382 22.91 -20.34 -12.02
C ALA A 382 23.11 -21.84 -12.28
N SER A 383 24.36 -22.25 -12.50
CA SER A 383 24.73 -23.67 -12.48
C SER A 383 24.69 -24.18 -11.03
N ASP A 384 25.83 -24.21 -10.33
CA ASP A 384 25.88 -24.65 -8.93
C ASP A 384 25.90 -23.48 -7.95
N PHE A 385 26.13 -22.27 -8.45
CA PHE A 385 26.33 -21.07 -7.67
C PHE A 385 25.35 -19.97 -8.10
N VAL A 386 24.86 -19.24 -7.10
CA VAL A 386 24.35 -17.88 -7.27
C VAL A 386 25.49 -16.95 -6.93
N ASN A 387 26.06 -16.29 -7.94
CA ASN A 387 27.22 -15.43 -7.77
C ASN A 387 27.03 -14.04 -8.38
N ALA A 388 28.07 -13.20 -8.30
CA ALA A 388 28.07 -11.85 -8.84
C ALA A 388 27.65 -11.77 -10.32
N ASP A 389 28.01 -12.78 -11.14
CA ASP A 389 27.63 -12.87 -12.55
C ASP A 389 26.17 -13.27 -12.73
N THR A 390 25.68 -14.23 -11.94
CA THR A 390 24.27 -14.64 -11.91
C THR A 390 23.36 -13.45 -11.59
N ILE A 391 23.75 -12.61 -10.64
CA ILE A 391 22.90 -11.49 -10.17
C ILE A 391 23.19 -10.16 -10.89
N LYS A 392 24.05 -10.14 -11.91
CA LYS A 392 24.56 -8.89 -12.52
C LYS A 392 23.46 -7.94 -13.00
N ASN A 393 22.33 -8.51 -13.43
CA ASN A 393 21.14 -7.81 -13.92
C ASN A 393 19.91 -8.01 -13.01
N GLY A 394 20.10 -8.44 -11.77
CA GLY A 394 19.06 -9.04 -10.92
C GLY A 394 19.03 -10.57 -11.05
N LEU A 395 18.31 -11.23 -10.16
CA LEU A 395 18.16 -12.69 -10.15
C LEU A 395 16.78 -13.07 -10.66
N ASN A 396 16.77 -13.89 -11.71
CA ASN A 396 15.56 -14.40 -12.32
C ASN A 396 15.27 -15.81 -11.79
N ILE A 397 14.05 -16.00 -11.28
CA ILE A 397 13.53 -17.27 -10.81
C ILE A 397 12.41 -17.69 -11.76
N ASP A 398 12.64 -18.80 -12.46
CA ASP A 398 11.69 -19.35 -13.42
C ASP A 398 10.84 -20.45 -12.80
N ILE A 399 9.54 -20.36 -13.04
CA ILE A 399 8.57 -21.37 -12.65
C ILE A 399 8.04 -22.01 -13.92
N ASN A 400 8.41 -23.28 -14.12
CA ASN A 400 7.89 -24.06 -15.23
C ASN A 400 6.42 -24.39 -14.97
N LEU A 401 5.54 -23.80 -15.77
CA LEU A 401 4.12 -24.04 -15.71
C LEU A 401 3.72 -25.29 -16.48
N THR A 402 4.58 -25.89 -17.31
CA THR A 402 4.27 -27.11 -18.09
C THR A 402 3.96 -28.29 -17.19
N ASP A 403 4.79 -28.50 -16.17
CA ASP A 403 4.58 -29.57 -15.17
C ASP A 403 3.40 -29.25 -14.25
N LEU A 404 2.96 -28.00 -14.28
CA LEU A 404 1.79 -27.48 -13.59
C LEU A 404 0.58 -27.28 -14.51
N GLN A 405 0.62 -27.57 -15.82
CA GLN A 405 -0.41 -27.08 -16.75
C GLN A 405 -1.81 -27.66 -16.49
N VAL A 406 -1.86 -28.87 -15.92
CA VAL A 406 -3.11 -29.49 -15.48
C VAL A 406 -3.67 -28.81 -14.22
N LEU A 407 -2.82 -28.06 -13.53
CA LEU A 407 -3.04 -27.48 -12.22
C LEU A 407 -3.15 -25.94 -12.29
N ALA A 408 -2.12 -25.20 -12.71
CA ALA A 408 -2.08 -23.73 -12.87
C ALA A 408 -3.06 -23.19 -13.91
N LYS A 409 -3.75 -22.11 -13.58
CA LYS A 409 -4.71 -21.42 -14.44
C LYS A 409 -4.52 -19.91 -14.38
N LYS A 410 -5.10 -19.25 -15.38
CA LYS A 410 -5.27 -17.79 -15.38
C LYS A 410 -5.85 -17.33 -14.03
N ASP A 411 -5.35 -16.21 -13.57
CA ASP A 411 -5.69 -15.53 -12.33
C ASP A 411 -5.24 -16.22 -11.03
N ASP A 412 -4.56 -17.37 -11.09
CA ASP A 412 -3.94 -17.93 -9.90
C ASP A 412 -2.80 -17.05 -9.41
N ILE A 413 -2.53 -17.09 -8.11
CA ILE A 413 -1.56 -16.22 -7.45
C ILE A 413 -0.28 -17.00 -7.16
N ILE A 414 0.86 -16.47 -7.60
CA ILE A 414 2.19 -16.99 -7.30
C ILE A 414 2.93 -16.04 -6.35
N ILE A 415 3.65 -16.63 -5.39
CA ILE A 415 4.62 -15.93 -4.54
C ILE A 415 5.89 -16.78 -4.50
N VAL A 416 7.03 -16.20 -4.89
CA VAL A 416 8.35 -16.81 -4.79
C VAL A 416 9.02 -16.34 -3.49
N SER A 417 9.67 -17.25 -2.78
CA SER A 417 10.51 -16.94 -1.63
C SER A 417 11.93 -17.41 -1.89
N ILE A 418 12.91 -16.53 -1.66
CA ILE A 418 14.34 -16.87 -1.68
C ILE A 418 14.94 -16.71 -0.29
N TYR A 419 15.96 -17.50 0.00
CA TYR A 419 16.70 -17.50 1.25
C TYR A 419 18.19 -17.42 0.93
N LEU A 420 18.86 -16.40 1.47
CA LEU A 420 20.27 -16.14 1.27
C LEU A 420 20.99 -16.36 2.59
N ASN A 421 22.01 -17.20 2.61
CA ASN A 421 22.82 -17.47 3.79
C ASN A 421 24.29 -17.35 3.40
N GLY A 422 25.07 -16.51 4.06
CA GLY A 422 26.49 -16.33 3.76
C GLY A 422 27.18 -15.47 4.82
N TYR A 423 28.28 -14.83 4.44
CA TYR A 423 29.08 -14.01 5.35
C TYR A 423 29.23 -12.58 4.81
N ASP A 424 29.29 -11.58 5.67
CA ASP A 424 29.62 -10.21 5.26
C ASP A 424 31.14 -10.04 5.06
N ASN A 425 31.60 -8.82 4.72
CA ASN A 425 33.02 -8.53 4.51
C ASN A 425 33.86 -8.63 5.80
N ASP A 426 33.22 -8.54 6.96
CA ASP A 426 33.86 -8.64 8.26
C ASP A 426 33.89 -10.11 8.76
N GLY A 427 33.36 -11.05 7.97
CA GLY A 427 33.28 -12.47 8.28
C GLY A 427 32.14 -12.85 9.22
N ASN A 428 31.17 -11.97 9.45
CA ASN A 428 29.97 -12.30 10.25
C ASN A 428 28.95 -13.01 9.37
N GLU A 429 28.27 -14.02 9.93
CA GLU A 429 27.14 -14.67 9.27
C GLU A 429 25.99 -13.68 9.00
N ILE A 430 25.49 -13.66 7.76
CA ILE A 430 24.33 -12.89 7.33
C ILE A 430 23.31 -13.80 6.65
N HIS A 431 22.08 -13.80 7.14
CA HIS A 431 20.99 -14.60 6.59
C HIS A 431 19.79 -13.70 6.26
N HIS A 432 19.21 -13.81 5.07
CA HIS A 432 18.03 -13.05 4.68
C HIS A 432 17.00 -13.92 3.96
N LYS A 433 15.73 -13.53 4.07
CA LYS A 433 14.60 -14.11 3.33
C LYS A 433 13.91 -12.99 2.57
N TYR A 434 13.70 -13.19 1.28
CA TYR A 434 12.95 -12.26 0.44
C TYR A 434 11.77 -12.95 -0.19
N GLN A 435 10.65 -12.24 -0.31
CA GLN A 435 9.46 -12.71 -1.02
C GLN A 435 9.14 -11.77 -2.16
N SER A 436 8.74 -12.34 -3.29
CA SER A 436 8.21 -11.56 -4.39
C SER A 436 6.88 -10.91 -3.99
N PRO A 437 6.51 -9.79 -4.62
CA PRO A 437 5.12 -9.34 -4.60
C PRO A 437 4.19 -10.47 -5.07
N LYS A 438 2.92 -10.41 -4.63
CA LYS A 438 1.88 -11.30 -5.14
C LYS A 438 1.68 -11.03 -6.63
N ALA A 439 1.86 -12.05 -7.45
CA ALA A 439 1.67 -11.95 -8.89
C ALA A 439 0.52 -12.84 -9.36
N THR A 440 -0.30 -12.31 -10.27
CA THR A 440 -1.46 -13.00 -10.83
C THR A 440 -1.10 -13.53 -12.22
N LEU A 441 -1.28 -14.84 -12.44
CA LEU A 441 -0.98 -15.47 -13.72
C LEU A 441 -1.86 -14.91 -14.85
N SER A 442 -1.23 -14.44 -15.91
CA SER A 442 -1.91 -13.99 -17.13
C SER A 442 -2.12 -15.13 -18.13
N ASP A 443 -2.95 -14.91 -19.15
CA ASP A 443 -3.07 -15.86 -20.26
C ASP A 443 -1.75 -16.04 -21.02
N SER A 444 -0.91 -15.01 -21.08
CA SER A 444 0.40 -15.08 -21.72
C SER A 444 1.32 -16.05 -20.98
N ASP A 445 1.33 -16.02 -19.65
CA ASP A 445 2.18 -16.90 -18.84
C ASP A 445 1.78 -18.37 -19.02
N ILE A 446 0.47 -18.64 -18.99
CA ILE A 446 -0.06 -19.99 -19.24
C ILE A 446 0.34 -20.49 -20.63
N ASN A 447 0.24 -19.64 -21.66
CA ASN A 447 0.60 -19.99 -23.03
C ASN A 447 2.11 -20.17 -23.23
N ASN A 448 2.93 -19.28 -22.64
CA ASN A 448 4.39 -19.34 -22.68
C ASN A 448 4.97 -20.45 -21.81
N ARG A 449 4.14 -21.00 -20.91
CA ARG A 449 4.46 -22.13 -20.02
C ARG A 449 5.54 -21.86 -18.99
N ILE A 450 5.95 -20.60 -18.83
CA ILE A 450 6.94 -20.15 -17.87
C ILE A 450 6.42 -18.88 -17.24
N PHE A 451 6.56 -18.78 -15.91
CA PHE A 451 6.37 -17.55 -15.17
C PHE A 451 7.71 -17.15 -14.55
N ASN A 452 8.16 -15.93 -14.82
CA ASN A 452 9.43 -15.41 -14.33
C ASN A 452 9.20 -14.40 -13.20
N VAL A 453 9.99 -14.52 -12.14
CA VAL A 453 10.06 -13.55 -11.06
C VAL A 453 11.47 -13.01 -10.95
N LYS A 454 11.60 -11.69 -10.96
CA LYS A 454 12.87 -11.01 -10.87
C LYS A 454 13.07 -10.35 -9.51
N PHE A 455 14.17 -10.67 -8.85
CA PHE A 455 14.66 -9.96 -7.67
C PHE A 455 15.72 -8.93 -8.06
N ASN A 456 15.64 -7.74 -7.45
CA ASN A 456 16.58 -6.66 -7.72
C ASN A 456 17.98 -7.03 -7.26
N LYS A 457 19.00 -6.64 -8.02
CA LYS A 457 20.41 -6.91 -7.70
C LYS A 457 20.78 -6.46 -6.28
N ASP A 458 20.32 -5.28 -5.88
CA ASP A 458 20.70 -4.65 -4.61
C ASP A 458 20.27 -5.49 -3.39
N THR A 459 19.24 -6.34 -3.51
CA THR A 459 18.81 -7.22 -2.42
C THR A 459 19.68 -8.49 -2.28
N LEU A 460 20.60 -8.72 -3.21
CA LEU A 460 21.33 -9.98 -3.37
C LEU A 460 22.84 -9.83 -3.17
N LEU A 461 23.34 -8.59 -3.01
CA LEU A 461 24.76 -8.29 -2.84
C LEU A 461 25.23 -8.51 -1.40
N GLY A 462 26.52 -8.79 -1.25
CA GLY A 462 27.23 -8.74 0.03
C GLY A 462 27.40 -10.08 0.73
N TYR A 463 27.16 -11.21 0.06
CA TYR A 463 27.32 -12.55 0.63
C TYR A 463 28.64 -13.16 0.15
N ASN A 464 29.64 -13.16 1.02
CA ASN A 464 30.93 -13.81 0.84
C ASN A 464 30.88 -15.29 1.27
N SER A 465 31.90 -16.01 0.83
CA SER A 465 32.38 -17.22 1.50
C SER A 465 32.93 -16.90 2.90
N SER A 466 32.84 -17.85 3.83
CA SER A 466 33.42 -17.75 5.18
C SER A 466 34.94 -17.50 5.13
N PRO A 467 35.54 -16.96 6.22
CA PRO A 467 37.00 -16.85 6.36
C PRO A 467 37.75 -18.17 6.14
N GLU A 468 37.12 -19.31 6.41
CA GLU A 468 37.66 -20.66 6.19
C GLU A 468 37.45 -21.21 4.77
N GLY A 469 36.81 -20.44 3.87
CA GLY A 469 36.60 -20.79 2.47
C GLY A 469 35.36 -21.64 2.17
N ASN A 470 34.45 -21.79 3.14
CA ASN A 470 33.13 -22.39 2.90
C ASN A 470 32.18 -21.38 2.25
N TYR A 471 31.56 -21.74 1.13
CA TYR A 471 30.54 -20.94 0.47
C TYR A 471 29.26 -20.84 1.31
N GLY A 472 28.49 -19.78 1.06
CA GLY A 472 27.13 -19.65 1.58
C GLY A 472 26.15 -20.61 0.89
N ALA A 473 24.88 -20.56 1.32
CA ALA A 473 23.77 -21.34 0.78
C ALA A 473 22.63 -20.44 0.30
N PHE A 474 22.12 -20.75 -0.89
CA PHE A 474 20.95 -20.15 -1.51
C PHE A 474 19.82 -21.17 -1.59
N TYR A 475 18.60 -20.78 -1.24
CA TYR A 475 17.40 -21.57 -1.47
C TYR A 475 16.32 -20.76 -2.18
N ALA A 476 15.50 -21.41 -3.01
CA ALA A 476 14.26 -20.81 -3.54
C ALA A 476 13.09 -21.80 -3.59
N GLU A 477 11.89 -21.33 -3.26
CA GLU A 477 10.63 -22.06 -3.37
C GLU A 477 9.50 -21.10 -3.79
N TYR A 478 8.34 -21.63 -4.19
CA TYR A 478 7.16 -20.82 -4.46
C TYR A 478 5.88 -21.48 -3.95
N THR A 479 4.87 -20.63 -3.78
CA THR A 479 3.49 -21.04 -3.51
C THR A 479 2.61 -20.69 -4.70
N LEU A 480 1.62 -21.53 -4.95
CA LEU A 480 0.60 -21.30 -5.97
C LEU A 480 -0.77 -21.40 -5.31
N THR A 481 -1.51 -20.30 -5.27
CA THR A 481 -2.85 -20.23 -4.69
C THR A 481 -3.90 -20.14 -5.80
N ARG A 482 -4.83 -21.10 -5.79
CA ARG A 482 -5.93 -21.17 -6.74
C ARG A 482 -6.94 -20.06 -6.49
N LYS A 483 -7.21 -19.21 -7.47
CA LYS A 483 -8.24 -18.16 -7.30
C LYS A 483 -9.63 -18.76 -7.06
N ALA A 484 -9.97 -19.80 -7.81
CA ALA A 484 -11.31 -20.40 -7.74
C ALA A 484 -11.61 -21.15 -6.44
N THR A 485 -10.58 -21.68 -5.75
CA THR A 485 -10.77 -22.54 -4.57
C THR A 485 -10.08 -22.05 -3.31
N GLY A 486 -9.22 -21.04 -3.42
CA GLY A 486 -8.36 -20.56 -2.32
C GLY A 486 -7.30 -21.56 -1.87
N LYS A 487 -7.19 -22.74 -2.50
CA LYS A 487 -6.23 -23.77 -2.10
C LYS A 487 -4.81 -23.37 -2.53
N THR A 488 -3.88 -23.45 -1.59
CA THR A 488 -2.45 -23.18 -1.82
C THR A 488 -1.66 -24.48 -1.92
N GLY A 489 -0.88 -24.64 -2.98
CA GLY A 489 0.18 -25.65 -3.11
C GLY A 489 1.55 -25.04 -2.81
N LEU A 490 2.50 -25.88 -2.44
CA LEU A 490 3.87 -25.49 -2.12
C LEU A 490 4.84 -26.31 -2.98
N SER A 491 5.87 -25.65 -3.52
CA SER A 491 6.86 -26.29 -4.37
C SER A 491 7.91 -27.08 -3.62
N GLU A 492 8.59 -28.00 -4.29
CA GLU A 492 9.96 -28.36 -3.93
C GLU A 492 10.85 -27.11 -3.94
N PHE A 493 12.02 -27.19 -3.32
CA PHE A 493 12.96 -26.06 -3.30
C PHE A 493 14.23 -26.41 -4.06
N VAL A 494 14.85 -25.39 -4.64
CA VAL A 494 16.19 -25.48 -5.20
C VAL A 494 17.19 -25.02 -4.16
N GLU A 495 18.34 -25.68 -4.12
CA GLU A 495 19.50 -25.32 -3.30
C GLU A 495 20.70 -25.07 -4.21
N LYS A 496 21.45 -24.00 -3.94
CA LYS A 496 22.68 -23.61 -4.64
C LYS A 496 23.69 -23.06 -3.63
N LEU A 497 24.95 -23.03 -4.00
CA LEU A 497 25.97 -22.30 -3.25
C LEU A 497 25.84 -20.80 -3.51
N LEU A 498 26.23 -19.96 -2.55
CA LEU A 498 26.11 -18.51 -2.61
C LEU A 498 27.47 -17.83 -2.42
N ASP A 499 27.86 -16.99 -3.38
CA ASP A 499 28.99 -16.05 -3.27
C ASP A 499 28.81 -14.87 -4.23
N THR A 500 28.23 -13.78 -3.73
CA THR A 500 27.84 -12.63 -4.54
C THR A 500 28.86 -11.49 -4.55
N VAL A 501 30.05 -11.72 -3.99
CA VAL A 501 31.15 -10.76 -4.03
C VAL A 501 32.11 -11.12 -5.16
N ALA A 502 32.44 -10.11 -5.97
CA ALA A 502 33.34 -10.30 -7.11
C ALA A 502 34.76 -10.64 -6.61
N PRO A 503 35.51 -11.52 -7.31
CA PRO A 503 36.89 -11.81 -6.96
C PRO A 503 37.74 -10.52 -6.95
N GLY A 504 38.37 -10.21 -5.82
CA GLY A 504 39.32 -9.10 -5.68
C GLY A 504 38.86 -7.88 -4.86
N ASN A 505 37.66 -7.90 -4.29
CA ASN A 505 37.23 -6.93 -3.27
C ASN A 505 37.29 -7.60 -1.88
N ILE A 506 38.47 -7.60 -1.26
CA ILE A 506 38.67 -7.92 0.17
C ILE A 506 39.16 -6.66 0.85
#